data_AF-A0A939TZ54-F1
#
_entry.id   AF-A0A939TZ54-F1
#
_cell.length_a   1.000
_cell.length_b   1.000
_cell.length_c   1.000
_cell.angle_alpha   90.00
_cell.angle_beta   90.00
_cell.angle_gamma   90.00
#
_symmetry.space_group_name_H-M   'P 1'
#
loop_
_entity.id
_entity.type
_entity.pdbx_description
1 polymer ?
#
loop_
_entity_poly.entity_id
_entity_poly.type
_entity_poly.pdbx_seq_one_letter_code
_entity_poly.pdbx_strand_id
1 'polypeptide(L)'
;MKKFFSYFMIAMCLLGTSVVTSCGSDDDDDELKALPYEADAALYELDYNTDKIAYIELTSAGNYFIEYKTMIKSKVATINVNDVEFSLPFATADKNITRATQDNFEYGVFERNDDGSYTLKDRSNDILTIKQENGRYTITLGGNTYTATRVNRFATFAAASQICRSWKMTNVRFKMEQDIMGMKVDIDEEASSYKDLMKKLQKYTGTSYGNVEDIDYISFNNTGSYVVKTETSIERNYWSWSGNKLFFSNSQDVGWDVTFDGSTMKMDYKKSVNTELGSSSLEMHYEFSERLF
;
A
#
# COMPACT_ATOMS: atom_id res chain seq x y z
N MET A 1 55.18 29.67 -25.94
CA MET A 1 54.61 30.42 -24.81
C MET A 1 53.95 29.44 -23.85
N LYS A 2 54.23 29.60 -22.55
CA LYS A 2 53.62 29.04 -21.32
C LYS A 2 52.54 27.97 -21.54
N LYS A 3 52.82 26.67 -21.29
CA LYS A 3 52.80 25.95 -19.99
C LYS A 3 51.46 26.07 -19.24
N PHE A 4 50.73 24.96 -19.12
CA PHE A 4 50.52 24.20 -17.87
C PHE A 4 49.67 22.94 -18.21
N PHE A 5 50.30 21.77 -18.25
CA PHE A 5 50.20 20.67 -17.27
C PHE A 5 49.02 19.71 -17.57
N SER A 6 49.19 18.53 -18.19
CA SER A 6 50.06 17.37 -17.89
C SER A 6 49.47 16.43 -16.83
N TYR A 7 48.91 15.32 -17.33
CA TYR A 7 48.80 13.99 -16.69
C TYR A 7 47.83 13.89 -15.48
N PHE A 8 47.19 12.76 -15.15
CA PHE A 8 47.64 11.38 -15.25
C PHE A 8 46.41 10.45 -15.08
N MET A 9 46.34 9.42 -15.92
CA MET A 9 45.46 8.26 -15.86
C MET A 9 45.76 7.41 -14.62
N ILE A 10 44.87 7.26 -13.63
CA ILE A 10 44.90 6.16 -12.65
C ILE A 10 43.49 5.63 -12.36
N ALA A 11 43.33 4.36 -12.73
CA ALA A 11 42.59 3.29 -12.04
C ALA A 11 41.10 3.50 -11.69
N MET A 12 40.29 2.87 -12.54
CA MET A 12 39.29 1.89 -12.12
C MET A 12 39.82 1.04 -10.93
N CYS A 13 39.23 1.19 -9.75
CA CYS A 13 39.09 0.15 -8.71
C CYS A 13 38.21 0.65 -7.54
N LEU A 14 37.05 -0.01 -7.41
CA LEU A 14 36.45 -0.47 -6.15
C LEU A 14 35.76 0.55 -5.20
N LEU A 15 34.43 0.37 -5.11
CA LEU A 15 33.63 0.15 -3.89
C LEU A 15 33.85 1.07 -2.67
N GLY A 16 32.77 1.73 -2.23
CA GLY A 16 32.64 2.16 -0.83
C GLY A 16 31.75 3.38 -0.63
N THR A 17 30.50 3.13 -0.24
CA THR A 17 29.71 3.89 0.76
C THR A 17 30.05 5.36 1.03
N SER A 18 29.12 6.26 0.70
CA SER A 18 28.84 7.49 1.46
C SER A 18 27.47 7.99 1.00
N VAL A 19 26.37 7.66 1.70
CA VAL A 19 25.81 8.53 2.76
C VAL A 19 26.48 9.90 2.80
N VAL A 20 25.82 10.87 2.17
CA VAL A 20 25.88 12.28 2.56
C VAL A 20 24.45 12.73 2.81
N THR A 21 24.05 12.57 4.05
CA THR A 21 23.14 13.49 4.72
C THR A 21 23.91 14.79 4.97
N SER A 22 23.32 15.93 4.63
CA SER A 22 23.47 17.21 5.34
C SER A 22 22.86 18.37 4.52
N CYS A 23 21.67 18.77 4.95
CA CYS A 23 21.18 20.15 5.11
C CYS A 23 19.96 19.96 6.03
N GLY A 24 19.97 20.26 7.32
CA GLY A 24 20.63 21.38 7.98
C GLY A 24 19.63 22.53 8.16
N SER A 25 18.57 22.28 8.92
CA SER A 25 17.82 23.28 9.69
C SER A 25 17.10 22.57 10.83
N ASP A 26 17.37 23.00 12.06
CA ASP A 26 16.68 22.61 13.29
C ASP A 26 15.22 23.05 13.23
N ASP A 27 14.39 22.29 12.53
CA ASP A 27 12.96 22.16 12.81
C ASP A 27 12.71 20.65 12.79
N ASP A 28 12.35 20.07 13.93
CA ASP A 28 12.00 18.64 14.09
C ASP A 28 10.68 18.35 13.35
N ASP A 29 10.68 18.53 12.02
CA ASP A 29 9.68 17.92 11.15
C ASP A 29 10.02 16.42 11.14
N ASP A 30 9.10 15.59 11.63
CA ASP A 30 9.22 14.14 11.66
C ASP A 30 9.40 13.59 10.23
N GLU A 31 10.62 13.62 9.68
CA GLU A 31 10.89 13.13 8.33
C GLU A 31 10.62 11.62 8.25
N LEU A 32 10.08 11.16 7.10
CA LEU A 32 9.87 9.73 6.84
C LEU A 32 11.20 8.98 7.00
N LYS A 33 11.23 8.01 7.91
CA LYS A 33 12.47 7.28 8.21
C LYS A 33 12.93 6.49 7.00
N ALA A 34 14.23 6.24 6.82
CA ALA A 34 14.66 5.30 5.79
C ALA A 34 14.09 3.90 6.09
N LEU A 35 13.52 3.23 5.08
CA LEU A 35 13.02 1.87 5.28
C LEU A 35 14.19 0.87 5.33
N PRO A 36 14.14 -0.11 6.24
CA PRO A 36 15.28 -1.00 6.50
C PRO A 36 15.63 -1.91 5.31
N TYR A 37 14.67 -2.21 4.43
CA TYR A 37 14.82 -3.19 3.35
C TYR A 37 14.61 -2.61 1.95
N GLU A 38 14.81 -1.29 1.74
CA GLU A 38 14.67 -0.65 0.41
C GLU A 38 15.43 -1.38 -0.70
N ALA A 39 16.67 -1.78 -0.42
CA ALA A 39 17.51 -2.46 -1.41
C ALA A 39 17.05 -3.90 -1.72
N ASP A 40 16.33 -4.52 -0.79
CA ASP A 40 15.84 -5.90 -0.89
C ASP A 40 14.45 -5.97 -1.54
N ALA A 41 13.72 -4.84 -1.59
CA ALA A 41 12.37 -4.77 -2.12
C ALA A 41 12.30 -5.16 -3.61
N ALA A 42 11.47 -6.15 -3.92
CA ALA A 42 11.30 -6.66 -5.28
C ALA A 42 10.09 -7.59 -5.40
N LEU A 43 9.44 -7.57 -6.57
CA LEU A 43 8.51 -8.60 -7.00
C LEU A 43 9.21 -9.59 -7.92
N TYR A 44 9.01 -10.86 -7.65
CA TYR A 44 9.50 -11.97 -8.45
C TYR A 44 8.32 -12.75 -8.98
N GLU A 45 8.15 -12.78 -10.29
CA GLU A 45 7.18 -13.61 -10.97
C GLU A 45 7.82 -14.97 -11.26
N LEU A 46 7.20 -16.05 -10.78
CA LEU A 46 7.73 -17.39 -10.89
C LEU A 46 7.30 -18.03 -12.22
N ASP A 47 8.23 -18.69 -12.89
CA ASP A 47 7.98 -19.28 -14.21
C ASP A 47 6.78 -20.25 -14.16
N TYR A 48 5.97 -20.24 -15.24
CA TYR A 48 4.69 -20.93 -15.32
C TYR A 48 4.74 -22.43 -14.99
N ASN A 49 5.89 -23.08 -15.21
CA ASN A 49 6.09 -24.53 -15.04
C ASN A 49 6.19 -24.99 -13.56
N THR A 50 5.85 -24.13 -12.60
CA THR A 50 5.89 -24.43 -11.17
C THR A 50 4.46 -24.44 -10.60
N ASP A 51 4.01 -25.57 -10.07
CA ASP A 51 2.57 -25.88 -9.97
C ASP A 51 1.79 -25.13 -8.87
N LYS A 52 2.40 -24.19 -8.12
CA LYS A 52 1.77 -23.65 -6.90
C LYS A 52 1.83 -22.13 -6.75
N ILE A 53 2.98 -21.49 -6.97
CA ILE A 53 3.19 -20.06 -6.66
C ILE A 53 3.25 -19.25 -7.97
N ALA A 54 2.51 -18.15 -8.02
CA ALA A 54 2.49 -17.19 -9.12
C ALA A 54 3.59 -16.14 -8.94
N TYR A 55 3.68 -15.53 -7.77
CA TYR A 55 4.71 -14.54 -7.48
C TYR A 55 5.07 -14.50 -5.99
N ILE A 56 6.26 -13.96 -5.71
CA ILE A 56 6.75 -13.63 -4.37
C ILE A 56 7.21 -12.18 -4.37
N GLU A 57 6.81 -11.41 -3.38
CA GLU A 57 7.17 -10.01 -3.23
C GLU A 57 7.81 -9.77 -1.87
N LEU A 58 8.95 -9.05 -1.85
CA LEU A 58 9.53 -8.48 -0.65
C LEU A 58 9.32 -6.96 -0.68
N THR A 59 8.87 -6.40 0.43
CA THR A 59 8.67 -4.96 0.59
C THR A 59 9.82 -4.31 1.33
N SER A 60 10.00 -3.01 1.09
CA SER A 60 10.98 -2.17 1.77
C SER A 60 10.71 -2.07 3.28
N ALA A 61 9.46 -2.23 3.70
CA ALA A 61 9.03 -2.23 5.10
C ALA A 61 9.26 -3.57 5.83
N GLY A 62 9.82 -4.59 5.19
CA GLY A 62 10.11 -5.89 5.84
C GLY A 62 8.96 -6.89 5.81
N ASN A 63 7.96 -6.68 4.96
CA ASN A 63 6.87 -7.62 4.74
C ASN A 63 7.07 -8.41 3.45
N TYR A 64 6.57 -9.65 3.41
CA TYR A 64 6.53 -10.48 2.21
C TYR A 64 5.11 -10.79 1.77
N PHE A 65 4.93 -11.01 0.47
CA PHE A 65 3.71 -11.59 -0.12
C PHE A 65 4.05 -12.81 -0.96
N ILE A 66 3.21 -13.83 -0.91
CA ILE A 66 3.30 -15.00 -1.80
C ILE A 66 1.90 -15.24 -2.37
N GLU A 67 1.70 -15.13 -3.68
CA GLU A 67 0.43 -15.54 -4.29
C GLU A 67 0.55 -16.88 -4.98
N TYR A 68 -0.48 -17.68 -4.81
CA TYR A 68 -0.67 -18.99 -5.38
C TYR A 68 -1.45 -18.90 -6.68
N LYS A 69 -1.19 -19.83 -7.61
CA LYS A 69 -1.85 -19.91 -8.91
C LYS A 69 -3.30 -20.40 -8.76
N THR A 70 -4.20 -19.55 -8.25
CA THR A 70 -5.66 -19.76 -8.28
C THR A 70 -6.39 -18.42 -8.36
N MET A 71 -7.39 -18.32 -9.25
CA MET A 71 -8.11 -17.08 -9.60
C MET A 71 -9.32 -16.86 -8.69
N ILE A 72 -9.44 -15.75 -7.93
CA ILE A 72 -10.76 -15.18 -7.53
C ILE A 72 -10.73 -13.63 -7.47
N LYS A 73 -11.87 -13.05 -7.88
CA LYS A 73 -12.24 -11.63 -8.04
C LYS A 73 -12.42 -10.90 -6.71
N SER A 74 -11.99 -9.62 -6.67
CA SER A 74 -12.38 -8.66 -5.63
C SER A 74 -13.90 -8.42 -5.61
N LYS A 75 -14.48 -8.30 -4.41
CA LYS A 75 -15.84 -7.76 -4.20
C LYS A 75 -15.73 -6.32 -3.70
N VAL A 76 -16.50 -5.42 -4.31
CA VAL A 76 -16.62 -4.02 -3.89
C VAL A 76 -17.77 -3.90 -2.90
N ALA A 77 -17.60 -3.17 -1.79
CA ALA A 77 -18.72 -2.80 -0.94
C ALA A 77 -19.40 -1.56 -1.52
N THR A 78 -20.69 -1.67 -1.76
CA THR A 78 -21.52 -0.57 -2.24
C THR A 78 -22.42 -0.08 -1.09
N ILE A 79 -22.42 1.22 -0.82
CA ILE A 79 -23.42 1.88 0.03
C ILE A 79 -24.40 2.62 -0.88
N ASN A 80 -25.69 2.44 -0.63
CA ASN A 80 -26.75 3.23 -1.27
C ASN A 80 -27.29 4.27 -0.26
N VAL A 81 -27.28 5.54 -0.65
CA VAL A 81 -27.93 6.62 0.11
C VAL A 81 -28.88 7.33 -0.84
N ASN A 82 -30.19 7.29 -0.58
CA ASN A 82 -31.25 7.94 -1.37
C ASN A 82 -31.12 7.70 -2.89
N ASP A 83 -31.05 6.43 -3.32
CA ASP A 83 -30.92 6.01 -4.73
C ASP A 83 -29.62 6.45 -5.43
N VAL A 84 -28.63 6.93 -4.68
CA VAL A 84 -27.27 7.18 -5.17
C VAL A 84 -26.33 6.09 -4.67
N GLU A 85 -25.76 5.35 -5.62
CA GLU A 85 -24.80 4.29 -5.36
C GLU A 85 -23.39 4.88 -5.13
N PHE A 86 -22.83 4.61 -3.95
CA PHE A 86 -21.45 4.93 -3.60
C PHE A 86 -20.67 3.64 -3.39
N SER A 87 -19.72 3.36 -4.28
CA SER A 87 -18.74 2.32 -4.04
C SER A 87 -17.74 2.81 -3.00
N LEU A 88 -17.71 2.14 -1.84
CA LEU A 88 -16.63 2.33 -0.88
C LEU A 88 -15.48 1.37 -1.23
N PRO A 89 -14.22 1.85 -1.24
CA PRO A 89 -13.08 1.04 -1.66
C PRO A 89 -12.64 -0.04 -0.64
N PHE A 90 -13.50 -0.45 0.29
CA PHE A 90 -13.15 -1.45 1.31
C PHE A 90 -14.03 -2.68 1.18
N ALA A 91 -13.41 -3.85 1.08
CA ALA A 91 -14.13 -5.10 1.10
C ALA A 91 -14.54 -5.47 2.54
N THR A 92 -15.65 -6.17 2.64
CA THR A 92 -16.09 -6.80 3.90
C THR A 92 -15.41 -8.15 4.01
N ALA A 93 -14.63 -8.34 5.08
CA ALA A 93 -13.99 -9.61 5.35
C ALA A 93 -14.89 -10.62 6.07
N ASP A 94 -14.63 -11.91 5.83
CA ASP A 94 -15.28 -13.02 6.52
C ASP A 94 -14.47 -13.45 7.76
N LYS A 95 -15.20 -14.01 8.74
CA LYS A 95 -14.95 -13.81 10.18
C LYS A 95 -13.86 -14.64 10.85
N ASN A 96 -12.95 -15.25 10.12
CA ASN A 96 -11.86 -16.01 10.71
C ASN A 96 -10.69 -15.83 9.78
N ILE A 97 -9.51 -15.39 10.26
CA ILE A 97 -8.21 -15.96 9.90
C ILE A 97 -7.04 -15.06 10.42
N THR A 98 -6.24 -15.62 11.32
CA THR A 98 -4.94 -15.08 11.77
C THR A 98 -3.77 -15.38 10.81
N ARG A 99 -4.07 -15.94 9.64
CA ARG A 99 -3.14 -16.45 8.62
C ARG A 99 -3.85 -16.57 7.27
N ALA A 100 -4.04 -15.48 6.50
CA ALA A 100 -4.90 -15.52 5.30
C ALA A 100 -4.55 -16.69 4.39
N THR A 101 -5.38 -17.73 4.43
CA THR A 101 -5.50 -18.77 3.42
C THR A 101 -6.84 -18.63 2.72
N GLN A 102 -7.54 -17.49 2.88
CA GLN A 102 -8.86 -17.29 2.30
C GLN A 102 -8.85 -16.80 0.86
N ASP A 103 -7.72 -16.28 0.34
CA ASP A 103 -7.67 -15.68 -0.99
C ASP A 103 -6.34 -15.95 -1.71
N ASN A 104 -5.91 -17.20 -1.87
CA ASN A 104 -4.74 -17.57 -2.70
C ASN A 104 -3.44 -16.77 -2.44
N PHE A 105 -3.28 -16.04 -1.33
CA PHE A 105 -2.07 -15.30 -1.02
C PHE A 105 -1.70 -15.47 0.46
N GLU A 106 -0.40 -15.46 0.74
CA GLU A 106 0.18 -15.35 2.08
C GLU A 106 0.82 -13.98 2.26
N TYR A 107 0.84 -13.53 3.50
CA TYR A 107 1.50 -12.32 3.93
C TYR A 107 2.13 -12.53 5.31
N GLY A 108 3.29 -11.91 5.52
CA GLY A 108 3.91 -11.86 6.84
C GLY A 108 5.14 -10.97 6.84
N VAL A 109 5.91 -11.06 7.91
CA VAL A 109 7.14 -10.31 8.14
C VAL A 109 8.35 -11.19 7.85
N PHE A 110 9.38 -10.61 7.23
CA PHE A 110 10.67 -11.25 7.06
C PHE A 110 11.77 -10.50 7.80
N GLU A 111 12.87 -11.21 8.05
CA GLU A 111 14.12 -10.63 8.56
C GLU A 111 15.27 -11.11 7.68
N ARG A 112 16.17 -10.19 7.32
CA ARG A 112 17.35 -10.53 6.52
C ARG A 112 18.43 -11.12 7.40
N ASN A 113 18.96 -12.26 6.98
CA ASN A 113 20.08 -12.95 7.62
C ASN A 113 21.42 -12.43 7.05
N ASP A 114 22.52 -12.67 7.79
CA ASP A 114 23.88 -12.25 7.41
C ASP A 114 24.34 -12.81 6.06
N ASP A 115 23.84 -14.00 5.68
CA ASP A 115 24.15 -14.66 4.41
C ASP A 115 23.34 -14.13 3.21
N GLY A 116 22.48 -13.13 3.43
CA GLY A 116 21.59 -12.57 2.42
C GLY A 116 20.32 -13.36 2.17
N SER A 117 20.06 -14.43 2.92
CA SER A 117 18.74 -15.09 2.95
C SER A 117 17.75 -14.33 3.83
N TYR A 118 16.48 -14.69 3.77
CA TYR A 118 15.41 -14.05 4.54
C TYR A 118 14.65 -15.09 5.35
N THR A 119 14.50 -14.86 6.66
CA THR A 119 13.68 -15.68 7.56
C THR A 119 12.25 -15.18 7.54
N LEU A 120 11.28 -16.01 7.13
CA LEU A 120 9.86 -15.66 7.09
C LEU A 120 9.19 -15.99 8.42
N LYS A 121 9.02 -14.99 9.30
CA LYS A 121 8.61 -15.17 10.71
C LYS A 121 7.27 -15.89 10.85
N ASP A 122 6.30 -15.52 10.02
CA ASP A 122 4.93 -16.06 10.06
C ASP A 122 4.76 -17.40 9.31
N ARG A 123 5.85 -17.89 8.71
CA ARG A 123 5.88 -19.16 7.98
C ARG A 123 6.80 -20.18 8.66
N SER A 124 6.60 -20.37 9.97
CA SER A 124 7.39 -21.30 10.77
C SER A 124 8.91 -21.03 10.72
N ASN A 125 9.32 -19.79 10.44
CA ASN A 125 10.70 -19.41 10.15
C ASN A 125 11.31 -20.13 8.94
N ASP A 126 10.50 -20.43 7.92
CA ASP A 126 10.99 -20.88 6.62
C ASP A 126 12.02 -19.89 6.07
N ILE A 127 13.09 -20.43 5.47
CA ILE A 127 14.14 -19.63 4.84
C ILE A 127 13.82 -19.42 3.36
N LEU A 128 13.75 -18.16 2.95
CA LEU A 128 13.70 -17.72 1.58
C LEU A 128 15.12 -17.37 1.12
N THR A 129 15.59 -17.99 0.04
CA THR A 129 16.86 -17.64 -0.59
C THR A 129 16.61 -17.14 -2.01
N ILE A 130 17.26 -16.03 -2.38
CA ILE A 130 17.16 -15.45 -3.73
C ILE A 130 18.58 -15.38 -4.30
N LYS A 131 18.80 -16.00 -5.45
CA LYS A 131 20.08 -15.96 -6.17
C LYS A 131 19.86 -15.43 -7.58
N GLN A 132 20.84 -14.68 -8.09
CA GLN A 132 20.84 -14.22 -9.47
C GLN A 132 21.99 -14.88 -10.22
N GLU A 133 21.68 -15.59 -11.29
CA GLU A 133 22.67 -16.23 -12.17
C GLU A 133 22.28 -15.98 -13.63
N ASN A 134 23.21 -15.45 -14.43
CA ASN A 134 23.01 -15.18 -15.86
C ASN A 134 21.73 -14.38 -16.19
N GLY A 135 21.36 -13.43 -15.32
CA GLY A 135 20.17 -12.59 -15.50
C GLY A 135 18.84 -13.24 -15.13
N ARG A 136 18.82 -14.49 -14.64
CA ARG A 136 17.63 -15.14 -14.08
C ARG A 136 17.74 -15.21 -12.56
N TYR A 137 16.58 -15.19 -11.91
CA TYR A 137 16.50 -15.37 -10.46
C TYR A 137 16.13 -16.81 -10.13
N THR A 138 16.80 -17.37 -9.14
CA THR A 138 16.48 -18.66 -8.54
C THR A 138 16.03 -18.40 -7.12
N ILE A 139 14.80 -18.82 -6.80
CA ILE A 139 14.19 -18.63 -5.49
C ILE A 139 14.03 -19.98 -4.83
N THR A 140 14.51 -20.14 -3.60
CA THR A 140 14.29 -21.35 -2.80
C THR A 140 13.40 -21.01 -1.62
N LEU A 141 12.31 -21.76 -1.44
CA LEU A 141 11.35 -21.60 -0.35
C LEU A 141 10.76 -22.97 0.05
N GLY A 142 10.79 -23.28 1.35
CA GLY A 142 10.21 -24.52 1.89
C GLY A 142 10.79 -25.79 1.24
N GLY A 143 12.09 -25.77 0.92
CA GLY A 143 12.81 -26.86 0.25
C GLY A 143 12.57 -26.97 -1.27
N ASN A 144 11.72 -26.13 -1.85
CA ASN A 144 11.46 -26.10 -3.29
C ASN A 144 12.26 -24.97 -3.94
N THR A 145 12.71 -25.18 -5.18
CA THR A 145 13.45 -24.19 -5.96
C THR A 145 12.67 -23.81 -7.21
N TYR A 146 12.57 -22.51 -7.46
CA TYR A 146 11.80 -21.90 -8.53
C TYR A 146 12.72 -21.02 -9.38
N THR A 147 12.48 -20.99 -10.69
CA THR A 147 13.02 -19.94 -11.55
C THR A 147 12.04 -18.79 -11.60
N ALA A 148 12.55 -17.56 -11.55
CA ALA A 148 11.76 -16.35 -11.50
C ALA A 148 12.37 -15.22 -12.32
N THR A 149 11.50 -14.26 -12.68
CA THR A 149 11.85 -12.99 -13.29
C THR A 149 11.54 -11.87 -12.30
N ARG A 150 12.49 -10.97 -12.06
CA ARG A 150 12.23 -9.76 -11.28
C ARG A 150 11.39 -8.80 -12.11
N VAL A 151 10.26 -8.36 -11.57
CA VAL A 151 9.32 -7.46 -12.25
C VAL A 151 9.43 -6.08 -11.64
N ASN A 152 9.65 -5.08 -12.48
CA ASN A 152 9.55 -3.67 -12.12
C ASN A 152 8.23 -3.14 -12.70
N ARG A 153 7.14 -3.19 -11.93
CA ARG A 153 5.81 -2.81 -12.46
C ARG A 153 5.58 -1.31 -12.54
N PHE A 154 6.29 -0.50 -11.76
CA PHE A 154 6.09 0.95 -11.74
C PHE A 154 7.42 1.70 -11.85
N ALA A 155 7.41 2.76 -12.66
CA ALA A 155 8.50 3.73 -12.67
C ALA A 155 8.54 4.40 -11.30
N THR A 156 9.71 4.39 -10.67
CA THR A 156 9.99 5.11 -9.43
C THR A 156 9.78 6.61 -9.65
N PHE A 157 8.62 7.15 -9.28
CA PHE A 157 8.44 8.58 -9.05
C PHE A 157 8.40 8.83 -7.54
N ALA A 158 8.89 9.99 -7.09
CA ALA A 158 9.19 10.25 -5.67
C ALA A 158 7.99 10.03 -4.72
N ALA A 159 6.77 10.34 -5.17
CA ALA A 159 5.57 10.10 -4.37
C ALA A 159 5.21 8.61 -4.22
N ALA A 160 5.54 7.75 -5.19
CA ALA A 160 5.41 6.29 -5.03
C ALA A 160 6.38 5.76 -3.97
N SER A 161 7.62 6.23 -3.93
CA SER A 161 8.55 5.80 -2.88
C SER A 161 8.12 6.24 -1.48
N GLN A 162 7.43 7.39 -1.36
CA GLN A 162 6.90 7.85 -0.09
C GLN A 162 5.75 6.97 0.39
N ILE A 163 4.81 6.60 -0.48
CA ILE A 163 3.65 5.78 -0.10
C ILE A 163 4.01 4.32 0.24
N CYS A 164 5.09 3.76 -0.31
CA CYS A 164 5.45 2.34 -0.22
C CYS A 164 5.98 1.91 1.17
N ARG A 165 5.10 2.02 2.15
CA ARG A 165 5.29 1.85 3.58
C ARG A 165 4.04 1.23 4.20
N SER A 166 4.10 0.96 5.48
CA SER A 166 2.91 0.66 6.28
C SER A 166 2.40 1.89 6.99
N TRP A 167 1.09 2.10 6.91
CA TRP A 167 0.38 3.27 7.37
C TRP A 167 -0.74 2.86 8.32
N LYS A 168 -0.76 3.43 9.52
CA LYS A 168 -1.84 3.22 10.48
C LYS A 168 -2.78 4.42 10.43
N MET A 169 -4.06 4.18 10.25
CA MET A 169 -5.06 5.25 10.24
C MET A 169 -5.13 5.92 11.61
N THR A 170 -5.06 7.25 11.62
CA THR A 170 -5.16 8.11 12.81
C THR A 170 -6.45 8.91 12.82
N ASN A 171 -6.98 9.24 11.65
CA ASN A 171 -8.20 10.00 11.48
C ASN A 171 -8.94 9.59 10.20
N VAL A 172 -10.27 9.69 10.23
CA VAL A 172 -11.12 9.62 9.05
C VAL A 172 -12.29 10.59 9.20
N ARG A 173 -12.59 11.33 8.13
CA ARG A 173 -13.74 12.23 8.05
C ARG A 173 -14.57 11.94 6.81
N PHE A 174 -15.87 11.92 7.00
CA PHE A 174 -16.88 11.85 5.95
C PHE A 174 -17.66 13.15 5.96
N LYS A 175 -17.73 13.82 4.82
CA LYS A 175 -18.56 15.01 4.64
C LYS A 175 -19.44 14.88 3.41
N MET A 176 -20.75 15.10 3.56
CA MET A 176 -21.72 15.07 2.49
C MET A 176 -22.62 16.30 2.58
N GLU A 177 -22.69 17.06 1.50
CA GLU A 177 -23.63 18.17 1.34
C GLU A 177 -24.54 17.85 0.14
N GLN A 178 -25.85 17.98 0.32
CA GLN A 178 -26.82 17.74 -0.74
C GLN A 178 -27.95 18.76 -0.63
N ASP A 179 -28.29 19.38 -1.77
CA ASP A 179 -29.48 20.20 -1.94
C ASP A 179 -30.20 19.68 -3.18
N ILE A 180 -31.28 18.93 -2.98
CA ILE A 180 -32.13 18.41 -4.06
C ILE A 180 -33.52 19.00 -3.88
N MET A 181 -33.96 19.79 -4.85
CA MET A 181 -35.29 20.41 -4.86
C MET A 181 -35.62 21.15 -3.54
N GLY A 182 -34.62 21.78 -2.91
CA GLY A 182 -34.76 22.53 -1.65
C GLY A 182 -34.69 21.68 -0.38
N MET A 183 -34.52 20.36 -0.48
CA MET A 183 -34.20 19.50 0.67
C MET A 183 -32.69 19.50 0.89
N LYS A 184 -32.27 20.03 2.04
CA LYS A 184 -30.86 20.12 2.43
C LYS A 184 -30.46 19.00 3.36
N VAL A 185 -29.39 18.29 3.02
CA VAL A 185 -28.69 17.34 3.87
C VAL A 185 -27.25 17.84 4.03
N ASP A 186 -26.80 17.91 5.28
CA ASP A 186 -25.43 18.27 5.63
C ASP A 186 -24.98 17.28 6.71
N ILE A 187 -24.02 16.43 6.36
CA ILE A 187 -23.42 15.42 7.23
C ILE A 187 -21.94 15.70 7.27
N ASP A 188 -21.40 15.87 8.47
CA ASP A 188 -19.97 16.07 8.70
C ASP A 188 -19.56 15.30 9.95
N GLU A 189 -18.94 14.14 9.75
CA GLU A 189 -18.55 13.26 10.83
C GLU A 189 -17.08 12.90 10.72
N GLU A 190 -16.36 13.05 11.82
CA GLU A 190 -14.95 12.70 11.94
C GLU A 190 -14.77 11.68 13.06
N ALA A 191 -13.84 10.75 12.91
CA ALA A 191 -13.48 9.81 13.96
C ALA A 191 -12.00 9.41 13.85
N SER A 192 -11.44 8.90 14.95
CA SER A 192 -10.08 8.33 14.97
C SER A 192 -10.01 6.93 14.35
N SER A 193 -11.15 6.34 13.99
CA SER A 193 -11.22 4.99 13.44
C SER A 193 -12.39 4.84 12.48
N TYR A 194 -12.27 3.92 11.53
CA TYR A 194 -13.32 3.65 10.53
C TYR A 194 -14.56 3.05 11.19
N LYS A 195 -14.39 2.15 12.16
CA LYS A 195 -15.51 1.60 12.93
C LYS A 195 -16.32 2.66 13.64
N ASP A 196 -15.65 3.62 14.27
CA ASP A 196 -16.33 4.70 14.99
C ASP A 196 -16.98 5.70 14.05
N LEU A 197 -16.37 5.98 12.89
CA LEU A 197 -17.04 6.75 11.83
C LEU A 197 -18.32 6.04 11.36
N MET A 198 -18.26 4.74 11.08
CA MET A 198 -19.44 4.00 10.64
C MET A 198 -20.54 4.02 11.69
N LYS A 199 -20.23 3.88 12.98
CA LYS A 199 -21.22 4.05 14.06
C LYS A 199 -21.87 5.44 14.05
N LYS A 200 -21.08 6.50 13.83
CA LYS A 200 -21.61 7.87 13.72
C LYS A 200 -22.54 8.01 12.50
N LEU A 201 -22.21 7.38 11.38
CA LEU A 201 -23.03 7.41 10.16
C LEU A 201 -24.31 6.56 10.25
N GLN A 202 -24.40 5.57 11.16
CA GLN A 202 -25.63 4.77 11.37
C GLN A 202 -26.83 5.65 11.71
N LYS A 203 -26.62 6.76 12.43
CA LYS A 203 -27.70 7.67 12.85
C LYS A 203 -28.43 8.34 11.67
N TYR A 204 -27.78 8.44 10.52
CA TYR A 204 -28.35 9.06 9.32
C TYR A 204 -28.98 8.06 8.35
N THR A 205 -28.49 6.82 8.35
CA THR A 205 -28.92 5.80 7.38
C THR A 205 -29.99 4.86 7.91
N GLY A 206 -30.21 4.85 9.23
CA GLY A 206 -31.11 3.88 9.88
C GLY A 206 -30.68 2.42 9.70
N THR A 207 -29.50 2.19 9.11
CA THR A 207 -28.98 0.89 8.74
C THR A 207 -27.97 0.46 9.81
N SER A 208 -28.19 -0.70 10.41
CA SER A 208 -27.15 -1.35 11.21
C SER A 208 -26.10 -1.89 10.26
N TYR A 209 -24.97 -1.18 10.12
CA TYR A 209 -23.76 -1.83 9.61
C TYR A 209 -23.43 -2.98 10.57
N GLY A 210 -23.10 -4.16 10.04
CA GLY A 210 -22.76 -5.33 10.84
C GLY A 210 -21.50 -5.12 11.70
N ASN A 211 -20.74 -6.19 11.95
CA ASN A 211 -19.44 -6.05 12.60
C ASN A 211 -18.47 -5.31 11.66
N VAL A 212 -18.38 -3.98 11.81
CA VAL A 212 -17.33 -3.17 11.18
C VAL A 212 -16.06 -3.33 12.01
N GLU A 213 -14.99 -3.73 11.36
CA GLU A 213 -13.67 -3.83 11.96
C GLU A 213 -12.86 -2.56 11.70
N ASP A 214 -11.93 -2.29 12.61
CA ASP A 214 -10.96 -1.24 12.40
C ASP A 214 -9.84 -1.73 11.49
N ILE A 215 -9.30 -0.80 10.71
CA ILE A 215 -8.10 -1.02 9.91
C ILE A 215 -6.90 -0.90 10.85
N ASP A 216 -6.18 -2.00 11.03
CA ASP A 216 -4.93 -2.02 11.80
C ASP A 216 -3.83 -1.25 11.08
N TYR A 217 -3.70 -1.48 9.77
CA TYR A 217 -2.82 -0.73 8.87
C TYR A 217 -3.10 -1.04 7.39
N ILE A 218 -2.59 -0.17 6.54
CA ILE A 218 -2.48 -0.36 5.10
C ILE A 218 -1.00 -0.42 4.73
N SER A 219 -0.56 -1.43 3.98
CA SER A 219 0.82 -1.54 3.51
C SER A 219 0.87 -1.47 2.00
N PHE A 220 1.50 -0.42 1.46
CA PHE A 220 1.71 -0.28 0.02
C PHE A 220 3.08 -0.84 -0.37
N ASN A 221 3.14 -1.45 -1.55
CA ASN A 221 4.38 -1.97 -2.08
C ASN A 221 4.74 -1.36 -3.43
N ASN A 222 6.04 -1.36 -3.73
CA ASN A 222 6.61 -0.74 -4.93
C ASN A 222 6.09 -1.35 -6.25
N THR A 223 5.33 -2.45 -6.20
CA THR A 223 4.87 -3.16 -7.38
C THR A 223 3.40 -2.93 -7.69
N GLY A 224 2.80 -1.91 -7.07
CA GLY A 224 1.44 -1.43 -7.33
C GLY A 224 0.37 -2.29 -6.69
N SER A 225 0.70 -2.92 -5.58
CA SER A 225 -0.26 -3.56 -4.70
C SER A 225 -0.20 -2.99 -3.30
N TYR A 226 -1.30 -3.13 -2.59
CA TYR A 226 -1.39 -2.77 -1.20
C TYR A 226 -2.22 -3.80 -0.46
N VAL A 227 -1.98 -3.87 0.83
CA VAL A 227 -2.75 -4.73 1.72
C VAL A 227 -3.42 -3.91 2.81
N VAL A 228 -4.65 -4.26 3.10
CA VAL A 228 -5.41 -3.76 4.24
C VAL A 228 -5.47 -4.88 5.28
N LYS A 229 -4.95 -4.63 6.48
CA LYS A 229 -5.05 -5.53 7.63
C LYS A 229 -6.13 -4.98 8.57
N THR A 230 -7.04 -5.85 9.00
CA THR A 230 -7.93 -5.61 10.15
C THR A 230 -7.60 -6.58 11.27
N GLU A 231 -8.28 -6.45 12.41
CA GLU A 231 -8.14 -7.39 13.54
C GLU A 231 -8.27 -8.86 13.09
N THR A 232 -9.25 -9.18 12.24
CA THR A 232 -9.53 -10.58 11.88
C THR A 232 -9.20 -10.93 10.43
N SER A 233 -8.86 -9.96 9.59
CA SER A 233 -8.71 -10.17 8.15
C SER A 233 -7.49 -9.48 7.54
N ILE A 234 -7.17 -9.87 6.32
CA ILE A 234 -6.14 -9.23 5.51
C ILE A 234 -6.54 -9.38 4.04
N GLU A 235 -6.50 -8.28 3.30
CA GLU A 235 -6.96 -8.22 1.91
C GLU A 235 -5.90 -7.56 1.04
N ARG A 236 -5.67 -8.10 -0.16
CA ARG A 236 -4.75 -7.53 -1.16
C ARG A 236 -5.52 -6.90 -2.30
N ASN A 237 -5.12 -5.69 -2.66
CA ASN A 237 -5.67 -4.91 -3.76
C ASN A 237 -4.53 -4.27 -4.55
N TYR A 238 -4.86 -3.64 -5.68
CA TYR A 238 -3.88 -2.98 -6.53
C TYR A 238 -4.09 -1.47 -6.54
N TRP A 239 -2.98 -0.75 -6.70
CA TRP A 239 -2.97 0.69 -6.85
C TRP A 239 -2.14 1.07 -8.07
N SER A 240 -2.41 2.26 -8.58
CA SER A 240 -1.63 2.89 -9.64
C SER A 240 -1.61 4.39 -9.41
N TRP A 241 -0.66 5.06 -10.04
CA TRP A 241 -0.66 6.51 -10.10
C TRP A 241 -0.85 6.97 -11.53
N SER A 242 -1.61 8.03 -11.69
CA SER A 242 -1.75 8.74 -12.96
C SER A 242 -1.79 10.24 -12.68
N GLY A 243 -0.83 10.96 -13.26
CA GLY A 243 -0.58 12.36 -12.88
C GLY A 243 -0.24 12.46 -11.39
N ASN A 244 -0.96 13.32 -10.67
CA ASN A 244 -0.77 13.56 -9.24
C ASN A 244 -1.79 12.84 -8.35
N LYS A 245 -2.48 11.83 -8.89
CA LYS A 245 -3.54 11.10 -8.19
C LYS A 245 -3.21 9.63 -8.02
N LEU A 246 -3.55 9.11 -6.85
CA LEU A 246 -3.53 7.69 -6.52
C LEU A 246 -4.87 7.06 -6.92
N PHE A 247 -4.82 5.94 -7.62
CA PHE A 247 -6.00 5.20 -8.07
C PHE A 247 -5.94 3.77 -7.54
N PHE A 248 -7.08 3.26 -7.07
CA PHE A 248 -7.22 1.88 -6.65
C PHE A 248 -7.89 1.05 -7.76
N SER A 249 -7.43 -0.17 -7.99
CA SER A 249 -7.71 -0.96 -9.19
C SER A 249 -9.17 -1.32 -9.43
N ASN A 250 -10.00 -1.21 -8.41
CA ASN A 250 -11.44 -1.48 -8.51
C ASN A 250 -12.25 -0.20 -8.82
N SER A 251 -11.60 0.96 -8.95
CA SER A 251 -12.23 2.25 -9.22
C SER A 251 -11.30 3.15 -10.05
N GLN A 252 -11.19 2.90 -11.36
CA GLN A 252 -10.41 3.79 -12.25
C GLN A 252 -11.00 5.21 -12.33
N ASP A 253 -12.23 5.41 -11.86
CA ASP A 253 -12.92 6.70 -11.86
C ASP A 253 -12.69 7.54 -10.58
N VAL A 254 -11.98 7.00 -9.59
CA VAL A 254 -11.80 7.63 -8.26
C VAL A 254 -10.32 7.84 -7.97
N GLY A 255 -9.83 9.04 -8.30
CA GLY A 255 -8.45 9.45 -8.02
C GLY A 255 -8.35 10.25 -6.72
N TRP A 256 -7.48 9.81 -5.82
CA TRP A 256 -7.20 10.41 -4.53
C TRP A 256 -6.04 11.39 -4.62
N ASP A 257 -6.21 12.55 -4.01
CA ASP A 257 -5.11 13.47 -3.75
C ASP A 257 -4.37 12.97 -2.51
N VAL A 258 -3.05 12.82 -2.61
CA VAL A 258 -2.23 12.29 -1.52
C VAL A 258 -1.12 13.27 -1.21
N THR A 259 -1.01 13.64 0.06
CA THR A 259 0.04 14.53 0.56
C THR A 259 0.75 13.91 1.76
N PHE A 260 2.01 14.27 1.92
CA PHE A 260 2.84 13.83 3.04
C PHE A 260 3.25 15.05 3.86
N ASP A 261 3.10 14.94 5.17
CA ASP A 261 3.39 15.96 6.17
C ASP A 261 4.20 15.27 7.28
N GLY A 262 5.53 15.29 7.10
CA GLY A 262 6.43 14.44 7.87
C GLY A 262 6.07 12.95 7.76
N SER A 263 5.85 12.30 8.91
CA SER A 263 5.47 10.89 9.04
C SER A 263 3.96 10.64 8.86
N THR A 264 3.23 11.66 8.43
CA THR A 264 1.79 11.60 8.21
C THR A 264 1.46 11.58 6.72
N MET A 265 0.64 10.62 6.30
CA MET A 265 0.02 10.59 4.98
C MET A 265 -1.43 11.04 5.10
N LYS A 266 -1.83 12.00 4.27
CA LYS A 266 -3.21 12.45 4.11
C LYS A 266 -3.71 12.04 2.74
N MET A 267 -4.91 11.47 2.70
CA MET A 267 -5.59 11.08 1.47
C MET A 267 -6.95 11.74 1.40
N ASP A 268 -7.16 12.51 0.34
CA ASP A 268 -8.35 13.28 0.10
C ASP A 268 -9.07 12.81 -1.16
N TYR A 269 -10.37 12.63 -1.05
CA TYR A 269 -11.25 12.43 -2.17
C TYR A 269 -12.39 13.42 -2.10
N LYS A 270 -12.68 14.05 -3.24
CA LYS A 270 -13.81 14.95 -3.40
C LYS A 270 -14.50 14.66 -4.72
N LYS A 271 -15.83 14.51 -4.66
CA LYS A 271 -16.69 14.43 -5.83
C LYS A 271 -17.87 15.35 -5.66
N SER A 272 -18.19 16.10 -6.71
CA SER A 272 -19.34 16.99 -6.75
C SER A 272 -20.11 16.75 -8.04
N VAL A 273 -21.43 16.73 -7.94
CA VAL A 273 -22.36 16.57 -9.06
C VAL A 273 -23.37 17.69 -8.97
N ASN A 274 -23.53 18.43 -10.06
CA ASN A 274 -24.55 19.45 -10.22
C ASN A 274 -25.51 19.01 -11.33
N THR A 275 -26.81 19.07 -11.04
CA THR A 275 -27.89 18.74 -11.96
C THR A 275 -28.91 19.88 -11.98
N GLU A 276 -29.85 19.85 -12.92
CA GLU A 276 -30.97 20.80 -12.93
C GLU A 276 -31.86 20.69 -11.67
N LEU A 277 -31.84 19.55 -11.00
CA LEU A 277 -32.65 19.27 -9.80
C LEU A 277 -31.94 19.67 -8.50
N GLY A 278 -30.65 19.98 -8.54
CA GLY A 278 -29.86 20.26 -7.34
C GLY A 278 -28.39 19.87 -7.43
N SER A 279 -27.70 20.00 -6.30
CA SER A 279 -26.27 19.71 -6.14
C SER A 279 -26.02 18.67 -5.06
N SER A 280 -24.99 17.85 -5.25
CA SER A 280 -24.47 16.96 -4.22
C SER A 280 -22.94 16.97 -4.24
N SER A 281 -22.32 17.02 -3.06
CA SER A 281 -20.90 16.79 -2.90
C SER A 281 -20.63 15.78 -1.79
N LEU A 282 -19.60 14.96 -2.03
CA LEU A 282 -19.05 14.01 -1.10
C LEU A 282 -17.55 14.29 -0.97
N GLU A 283 -17.08 14.36 0.27
CA GLU A 283 -15.68 14.49 0.63
C GLU A 283 -15.32 13.38 1.63
N MET A 284 -14.19 12.72 1.37
CA MET A 284 -13.58 11.75 2.26
C MET A 284 -12.15 12.17 2.55
N HIS A 285 -11.81 12.26 3.82
CA HIS A 285 -10.45 12.54 4.27
C HIS A 285 -9.98 11.38 5.14
N TYR A 286 -8.76 10.89 4.88
CA TYR A 286 -8.08 9.93 5.72
C TYR A 286 -6.73 10.48 6.11
N GLU A 287 -6.38 10.30 7.37
CA GLU A 287 -5.05 10.56 7.89
C GLU A 287 -4.44 9.26 8.41
N PHE A 288 -3.16 9.06 8.11
CA PHE A 288 -2.40 7.93 8.57
C PHE A 288 -1.04 8.36 9.11
N SER A 289 -0.61 7.75 10.19
CA SER A 289 0.77 7.82 10.67
C SER A 289 1.59 6.64 10.14
N GLU A 290 2.88 6.86 9.89
CA GLU A 290 3.81 5.79 9.58
C GLU A 290 3.82 4.72 10.69
N ARG A 291 3.77 3.44 10.28
CA ARG A 291 3.89 2.28 11.16
C ARG A 291 5.17 1.53 10.83
N LEU A 292 6.10 1.55 11.78
CA LEU A 292 7.32 0.74 11.76
C LEU A 292 7.07 -0.57 12.53
N PHE A 293 7.59 -1.68 12.02
CA PHE A 293 7.53 -3.00 12.67
C PHE A 293 8.79 -3.31 13.47
#